data_AF-A0A7S0PVR3-F1
#
_entry.id   AF-A0A7S0PVR3-F1
#
_cell.length_a   1.000
_cell.length_b   1.000
_cell.length_c   1.000
_cell.angle_alpha   90.00
_cell.angle_beta   90.00
_cell.angle_gamma   90.00
#
_symmetry.space_group_name_H-M   'P 1'
#
loop_
_entity.id
_entity.type
_entity.pdbx_description
1 polymer ?
#
loop_
_entity_poly.entity_id
_entity_poly.type
_entity_poly.pdbx_seq_one_letter_code
_entity_poly.pdbx_strand_id
1 'polypeptide(L)'
;ADDVAPGLLRCVVERANLERRAGDVAAAKDAYERAMQVEKSREGAGSKAYGVLACKYAAMLHEACGDVEGARAVYERAIGMPGGGANVLVWDGWLNFERSVGRGVADVRAVVERCCDGDEKVFSSESSPGRLPERDRRRISSALVEYADLVGTGAELADAERAHERRFPARAVGDGGSLGDAGGRKRSAAVAGVEDVAAHHAAYYAQRGYQLPAQYYHQ
;
A
#
# COMPACT_ATOMS: atom_id res chain seq x y z
N ALA A 1 -1.35 -22.91 -9.06
CA ALA A 1 -0.16 -23.78 -8.95
C ALA A 1 1.02 -22.82 -8.88
N ASP A 2 1.10 -22.14 -7.73
CA ASP A 2 1.65 -20.78 -7.58
C ASP A 2 2.91 -20.80 -6.72
N ASP A 3 3.79 -21.76 -6.96
CA ASP A 3 5.13 -21.67 -6.43
C ASP A 3 5.99 -20.95 -7.45
N VAL A 4 6.13 -19.65 -7.23
CA VAL A 4 7.41 -19.00 -7.50
C VAL A 4 8.44 -19.91 -6.86
N ALA A 5 9.21 -20.69 -7.63
CA ALA A 5 10.17 -21.63 -7.06
C ALA A 5 11.01 -20.85 -6.05
N PRO A 6 10.83 -21.04 -4.72
CA PRO A 6 11.40 -20.12 -3.72
C PRO A 6 12.92 -20.05 -3.82
N GLY A 7 13.52 -21.11 -4.40
CA GLY A 7 14.91 -21.18 -4.79
C GLY A 7 15.34 -20.11 -5.80
N LEU A 8 14.54 -19.79 -6.84
CA LEU A 8 14.93 -18.80 -7.86
C LEU A 8 15.06 -17.40 -7.25
N LEU A 9 14.06 -16.96 -6.49
CA LEU A 9 14.10 -15.66 -5.79
C LEU A 9 15.30 -15.59 -4.84
N ARG A 10 15.50 -16.64 -4.04
CA ARG A 10 16.62 -16.72 -3.10
C ARG A 10 17.96 -16.63 -3.83
N CYS A 11 18.14 -17.41 -4.89
CA CYS A 11 19.37 -17.40 -5.69
C CYS A 11 19.69 -16.03 -6.29
N VAL A 12 18.68 -15.30 -6.78
CA VAL A 12 18.86 -13.95 -7.34
C VAL A 12 19.31 -12.98 -6.24
N VAL A 13 18.64 -12.99 -5.09
CA VAL A 13 18.98 -12.12 -3.95
C VAL A 13 20.37 -12.43 -3.41
N GLU A 14 20.70 -13.70 -3.21
CA GLU A 14 22.02 -14.13 -2.70
C GLU A 14 23.14 -13.76 -3.67
N ARG A 15 22.94 -13.96 -4.98
CA ARG A 15 23.88 -13.55 -6.01
C ARG A 15 24.07 -12.03 -6.01
N ALA A 16 22.99 -11.25 -6.10
CA ALA A 16 23.10 -9.79 -6.14
C ALA A 16 23.81 -9.24 -4.88
N ASN A 17 23.53 -9.81 -3.71
CA ASN A 17 24.21 -9.46 -2.47
C ASN A 17 25.70 -9.83 -2.48
N LEU A 18 26.07 -10.94 -3.12
CA LEU A 18 27.47 -11.34 -3.30
C LEU A 18 28.22 -10.33 -4.19
N GLU A 19 27.69 -10.04 -5.38
CA GLU A 19 28.30 -9.09 -6.33
C GLU A 19 28.50 -7.71 -5.69
N ARG A 20 27.45 -7.22 -4.99
CA ARG A 20 27.52 -5.95 -4.26
C ARG A 20 28.61 -5.96 -3.18
N ARG A 21 28.73 -7.03 -2.38
CA ARG A 21 29.80 -7.15 -1.37
C ARG A 21 31.19 -7.20 -1.99
N ALA A 22 31.32 -7.69 -3.22
CA ALA A 22 32.56 -7.66 -3.99
C ALA A 22 32.83 -6.28 -4.63
N GLY A 23 31.93 -5.30 -4.47
CA GLY A 23 32.04 -3.97 -5.04
C GLY A 23 31.44 -3.82 -6.45
N ASP A 24 30.92 -4.89 -7.03
CA ASP A 24 30.30 -4.88 -8.36
C ASP A 24 28.79 -4.65 -8.27
N VAL A 25 28.42 -3.38 -8.06
CA VAL A 25 27.02 -2.96 -8.02
C VAL A 25 26.33 -3.16 -9.38
N ALA A 26 27.07 -3.05 -10.50
CA ALA A 26 26.50 -3.25 -11.83
C ALA A 26 26.05 -4.69 -12.02
N ALA A 27 26.88 -5.67 -11.66
CA ALA A 27 26.51 -7.08 -11.69
C ALA A 27 25.34 -7.41 -10.75
N ALA A 28 25.23 -6.72 -9.60
CA ALA A 28 24.08 -6.84 -8.71
C ALA A 28 22.77 -6.35 -9.35
N LYS A 29 22.79 -5.18 -10.02
CA LYS A 29 21.66 -4.65 -10.78
C LYS A 29 21.25 -5.61 -11.90
N ASP A 30 22.22 -6.08 -12.69
CA ASP A 30 22.02 -7.03 -13.78
C ASP A 30 21.37 -8.35 -13.33
N ALA A 31 21.70 -8.84 -12.13
CA ALA A 31 21.11 -10.05 -11.58
C ALA A 31 19.60 -9.91 -11.38
N TYR A 32 19.15 -8.78 -10.82
CA TYR A 32 17.72 -8.48 -10.66
C TYR A 32 17.04 -8.24 -12.01
N GLU A 33 17.63 -7.42 -12.88
CA GLU A 33 17.03 -7.05 -14.16
C GLU A 33 16.81 -8.26 -15.06
N ARG A 34 17.78 -9.18 -15.14
CA ARG A 34 17.62 -10.44 -15.88
C ARG A 34 16.54 -11.33 -15.28
N ALA A 35 16.48 -11.45 -13.95
CA ALA A 35 15.47 -12.26 -13.29
C ALA A 35 14.06 -11.70 -13.52
N MET A 36 13.89 -10.38 -13.41
CA MET A 36 12.63 -9.70 -13.69
C MET A 36 12.23 -9.84 -15.16
N GLN A 37 13.18 -9.77 -16.09
CA GLN A 37 12.88 -9.98 -17.51
C GLN A 37 12.42 -11.41 -17.82
N VAL A 38 13.05 -12.43 -17.22
CA VAL A 38 12.62 -13.83 -17.36
C VAL A 38 11.21 -14.01 -16.81
N GLU A 39 10.96 -13.51 -15.61
CA GLU A 39 9.66 -13.64 -14.95
C GLU A 39 8.56 -12.91 -15.74
N LYS A 40 8.86 -11.70 -16.24
CA LYS A 40 7.96 -10.96 -17.12
C LYS A 40 7.60 -11.76 -18.38
N SER A 41 8.56 -12.42 -19.02
CA SER A 41 8.30 -13.23 -20.21
C SER A 41 7.49 -14.51 -19.91
N ARG A 42 7.54 -15.01 -18.66
CA ARG A 42 6.89 -16.26 -18.25
C ARG A 42 5.46 -16.04 -17.73
N GLU A 43 5.29 -15.10 -16.79
CA GLU A 43 4.02 -14.87 -16.07
C GLU A 43 3.55 -13.41 -16.12
N GLY A 44 4.35 -12.49 -16.68
CA GLY A 44 4.01 -11.07 -16.80
C GLY A 44 4.37 -10.23 -15.56
N ALA A 45 4.31 -8.90 -15.71
CA ALA A 45 4.63 -7.97 -14.62
C ALA A 45 3.59 -7.98 -13.48
N GLY A 46 2.41 -8.55 -13.73
CA GLY A 46 1.38 -8.78 -12.72
C GLY A 46 1.67 -9.95 -11.77
N SER A 47 2.70 -10.77 -12.05
CA SER A 47 2.98 -11.97 -11.25
C SER A 47 3.50 -11.63 -9.85
N LYS A 48 3.23 -12.52 -8.90
CA LYS A 48 3.71 -12.38 -7.52
C LYS A 48 5.24 -12.35 -7.46
N ALA A 49 5.91 -13.21 -8.23
CA ALA A 49 7.36 -13.26 -8.30
C ALA A 49 7.95 -11.94 -8.80
N TYR A 50 7.33 -11.36 -9.83
CA TYR A 50 7.76 -10.07 -10.38
C TYR A 50 7.69 -8.97 -9.33
N GLY A 51 6.58 -8.89 -8.59
CA GLY A 51 6.40 -7.93 -7.51
C GLY A 51 7.43 -8.09 -6.39
N VAL A 52 7.72 -9.33 -5.97
CA VAL A 52 8.76 -9.61 -4.96
C VAL A 52 10.16 -9.20 -5.47
N LEU A 53 10.49 -9.51 -6.72
CA LEU A 53 11.77 -9.11 -7.33
C LEU A 53 11.91 -7.59 -7.36
N ALA A 54 10.87 -6.87 -7.77
CA ALA A 54 10.86 -5.40 -7.80
C ALA A 54 11.13 -4.83 -6.39
N CYS A 55 10.44 -5.33 -5.36
CA CYS A 55 10.66 -4.89 -3.98
C CYS A 55 12.08 -5.18 -3.48
N LYS A 56 12.62 -6.36 -3.79
CA LYS A 56 14.00 -6.71 -3.38
C LYS A 56 15.04 -5.90 -4.13
N TYR A 57 14.80 -5.60 -5.40
CA TYR A 57 15.70 -4.77 -6.20
C TYR A 57 15.70 -3.32 -5.66
N ALA A 58 14.52 -2.74 -5.45
CA ALA A 58 14.39 -1.39 -4.88
C ALA A 58 15.03 -1.29 -3.48
N ALA A 59 14.84 -2.29 -2.61
CA ALA A 59 15.49 -2.34 -1.30
C ALA A 59 17.03 -2.41 -1.41
N MET A 60 17.57 -3.20 -2.34
CA MET A 60 19.03 -3.26 -2.57
C MET A 60 19.59 -1.91 -3.03
N LEU A 61 18.89 -1.21 -3.94
CA LEU A 61 19.27 0.13 -4.39
C LEU A 61 19.23 1.14 -3.25
N HIS A 62 18.12 1.19 -2.50
CA HIS A 62 17.92 2.12 -1.40
C HIS A 62 18.85 1.84 -0.22
N GLU A 63 18.72 0.67 0.40
CA GLU A 63 19.33 0.39 1.70
C GLU A 63 20.83 0.10 1.58
N ALA A 64 21.25 -0.56 0.49
CA ALA A 64 22.63 -1.02 0.35
C ALA A 64 23.48 -0.12 -0.55
N CYS A 65 22.87 0.66 -1.45
CA CYS A 65 23.58 1.55 -2.37
C CYS A 65 23.27 3.04 -2.13
N GLY A 66 22.26 3.39 -1.31
CA GLY A 66 21.82 4.78 -1.13
C GLY A 66 21.13 5.40 -2.36
N ASP A 67 20.78 4.58 -3.36
CA ASP A 67 20.21 4.99 -4.64
C ASP A 67 18.68 5.09 -4.53
N VAL A 68 18.21 6.17 -3.89
CA VAL A 68 16.78 6.45 -3.66
C VAL A 68 16.02 6.61 -4.98
N GLU A 69 16.60 7.36 -5.92
CA GLU A 69 15.95 7.61 -7.22
C GLU A 69 15.92 6.34 -8.09
N GLY A 70 16.97 5.52 -8.05
CA GLY A 70 16.97 4.21 -8.68
C GLY A 70 15.88 3.30 -8.11
N ALA A 71 15.69 3.30 -6.79
CA ALA A 71 14.63 2.53 -6.15
C ALA A 71 13.22 2.98 -6.59
N ARG A 72 12.96 4.29 -6.68
CA ARG A 72 11.70 4.83 -7.25
C ARG A 72 11.48 4.38 -8.68
N ALA A 73 12.51 4.49 -9.51
CA ALA A 73 12.45 4.11 -10.91
C ALA A 73 12.11 2.62 -11.12
N VAL A 74 12.46 1.74 -10.18
CA VAL A 74 12.05 0.33 -10.21
C VAL A 74 10.53 0.19 -10.07
N TYR A 75 9.93 0.86 -9.09
CA TYR A 75 8.48 0.82 -8.88
C TYR A 75 7.71 1.50 -10.02
N GLU A 76 8.17 2.66 -10.48
CA GLU A 76 7.56 3.37 -11.61
C GLU A 76 7.54 2.54 -12.88
N ARG A 77 8.66 1.91 -13.20
CA ARG A 77 8.75 1.00 -14.35
C ARG A 77 7.79 -0.17 -14.17
N ALA A 78 7.79 -0.79 -12.99
CA ALA A 78 6.95 -1.94 -12.69
C ALA A 78 5.46 -1.65 -12.89
N ILE A 79 4.95 -0.52 -12.37
CA ILE A 79 3.53 -0.16 -12.54
C ILE A 79 3.18 0.28 -13.97
N GLY A 80 4.16 0.73 -14.77
CA GLY A 80 3.94 1.17 -16.15
C GLY A 80 3.92 0.03 -17.17
N MET A 81 4.32 -1.18 -16.79
CA MET A 81 4.30 -2.34 -17.68
C MET A 81 2.94 -3.02 -17.72
N PRO A 82 2.58 -3.70 -18.83
CA PRO A 82 1.32 -4.44 -18.95
C PRO A 82 1.10 -5.40 -17.77
N GLY A 83 -0.04 -5.26 -17.10
CA GLY A 83 -0.40 -6.02 -15.88
C GLY A 83 0.32 -5.61 -14.58
N GLY A 84 1.36 -4.77 -14.62
CA GLY A 84 2.13 -4.37 -13.45
C GLY A 84 1.42 -3.39 -12.52
N GLY A 85 0.58 -2.50 -13.05
CA GLY A 85 -0.32 -1.64 -12.27
C GLY A 85 -1.40 -2.40 -11.50
N ALA A 86 -1.69 -3.65 -11.88
CA ALA A 86 -2.53 -4.58 -11.12
C ALA A 86 -1.76 -5.40 -10.07
N ASN A 87 -0.45 -5.19 -9.91
CA ASN A 87 0.37 -5.92 -8.95
C ASN A 87 0.40 -5.25 -7.57
N VAL A 88 -0.37 -5.79 -6.62
CA VAL A 88 -0.51 -5.19 -5.28
C VAL A 88 0.82 -5.12 -4.51
N LEU A 89 1.74 -6.07 -4.75
CA LEU A 89 3.03 -6.10 -4.06
C LEU A 89 3.93 -4.95 -4.48
N VAL A 90 3.85 -4.50 -5.73
CA VAL A 90 4.61 -3.36 -6.23
C VAL A 90 4.14 -2.09 -5.52
N TRP A 91 2.83 -1.90 -5.38
CA TRP A 91 2.26 -0.75 -4.67
C TRP A 91 2.55 -0.77 -3.16
N ASP A 92 2.37 -1.91 -2.49
CA ASP A 92 2.72 -2.05 -1.07
C ASP A 92 4.21 -1.85 -0.82
N GLY A 93 5.05 -2.39 -1.69
CA GLY A 93 6.48 -2.18 -1.65
C GLY A 93 6.85 -0.71 -1.77
N TRP A 94 6.25 -0.01 -2.73
CA TRP A 94 6.51 1.41 -2.95
C TRP A 94 6.06 2.27 -1.77
N LEU A 95 4.86 2.03 -1.21
CA LEU A 95 4.40 2.75 -0.02
C LEU A 95 5.35 2.57 1.17
N ASN A 96 5.79 1.34 1.42
CA ASN A 96 6.76 1.07 2.49
C ASN A 96 8.12 1.72 2.21
N PHE A 97 8.55 1.74 0.95
CA PHE A 97 9.75 2.44 0.54
C PHE A 97 9.65 3.94 0.83
N GLU A 98 8.62 4.65 0.36
CA GLU A 98 8.49 6.10 0.62
C GLU A 98 8.41 6.42 2.12
N ARG A 99 7.72 5.57 2.90
CA ARG A 99 7.70 5.66 4.37
C ARG A 99 9.09 5.53 5.00
N SER A 100 9.96 4.67 4.43
CA SER A 100 11.32 4.44 4.93
C SER A 100 12.33 5.50 4.51
N VAL A 101 12.15 6.16 3.37
CA VAL A 101 12.97 7.31 2.96
C VAL A 101 12.72 8.51 3.89
N GLY A 102 11.57 8.57 4.55
CA GLY A 102 11.31 9.50 5.67
C GLY A 102 11.09 10.96 5.25
N ARG A 103 10.70 11.21 3.99
CA ARG A 103 10.47 12.55 3.44
C ARG A 103 9.10 13.16 3.77
N GLY A 104 8.27 12.47 4.56
CA GLY A 104 6.98 12.96 5.06
C GLY A 104 5.78 12.38 4.32
N VAL A 105 4.58 12.91 4.65
CA VAL A 105 3.30 12.39 4.16
C VAL A 105 3.10 12.62 2.66
N ALA A 106 3.73 13.65 2.08
CA ALA A 106 3.56 14.05 0.69
C ALA A 106 3.96 12.96 -0.32
N ASP A 107 5.08 12.28 -0.11
CA ASP A 107 5.56 11.23 -1.04
C ASP A 107 4.64 10.00 -1.00
N VAL A 108 4.23 9.57 0.21
CA VAL A 108 3.25 8.49 0.38
C VAL A 108 1.90 8.87 -0.25
N ARG A 109 1.47 10.11 -0.09
CA ARG A 109 0.26 10.65 -0.72
C ARG A 109 0.34 10.53 -2.24
N ALA A 110 1.45 10.97 -2.86
CA ALA A 110 1.63 10.90 -4.30
C ALA A 110 1.51 9.46 -4.84
N VAL A 111 2.05 8.46 -4.13
CA VAL A 111 1.90 7.04 -4.49
C VAL A 111 0.44 6.59 -4.37
N VAL A 112 -0.25 6.95 -3.29
CA VAL A 112 -1.68 6.60 -3.09
C VAL A 112 -2.57 7.25 -4.15
N GLU A 113 -2.36 8.52 -4.47
CA GLU A 113 -3.10 9.22 -5.51
C GLU A 113 -2.88 8.57 -6.87
N ARG A 114 -1.62 8.23 -7.21
CA ARG A 114 -1.31 7.51 -8.45
C ARG A 114 -1.98 6.13 -8.50
N CYS A 115 -2.00 5.41 -7.39
CA CYS A 115 -2.65 4.10 -7.28
C CYS A 115 -4.17 4.19 -7.43
N CYS A 116 -4.79 5.19 -6.81
CA CYS A 116 -6.24 5.32 -6.75
C CYS A 116 -6.83 5.99 -7.98
N ASP A 117 -6.18 7.05 -8.49
CA ASP A 117 -6.72 7.97 -9.49
C ASP A 117 -6.07 7.82 -10.87
N GLY A 118 -5.15 6.86 -11.03
CA GLY A 118 -4.56 6.54 -12.33
C GLY A 118 -5.61 6.43 -13.44
N ASP A 119 -5.27 6.97 -14.60
CA ASP A 119 -6.18 7.27 -15.71
C ASP A 119 -6.78 6.01 -16.38
N GLU A 120 -8.08 5.75 -16.18
CA GLU A 120 -8.84 4.59 -16.71
C GLU A 120 -8.66 4.37 -18.23
N LYS A 121 -8.39 5.45 -18.98
CA LYS A 121 -8.20 5.42 -20.44
C LYS A 121 -6.83 4.90 -20.87
N VAL A 122 -5.82 4.94 -20.00
CA VAL A 122 -4.53 4.25 -20.19
C VAL A 122 -4.69 2.75 -19.94
N PHE A 123 -5.75 2.35 -19.22
CA PHE A 123 -5.94 0.99 -18.72
C PHE A 123 -6.85 0.07 -19.56
N SER A 124 -7.32 0.50 -20.72
CA SER A 124 -8.36 -0.20 -21.50
C SER A 124 -7.85 -0.93 -22.76
N SER A 125 -6.53 -1.04 -22.96
CA SER A 125 -5.92 -1.82 -24.06
C SER A 125 -5.25 -3.11 -23.56
N GLU A 126 -4.97 -4.09 -24.43
CA GLU A 126 -4.16 -5.28 -24.06
C GLU A 126 -2.73 -4.92 -23.59
N SER A 127 -2.27 -3.70 -23.86
CA SER A 127 -1.01 -3.12 -23.36
C SER A 127 -1.19 -2.31 -22.07
N SER A 128 -2.40 -2.33 -21.49
CA SER A 128 -2.74 -1.65 -20.25
C SER A 128 -1.86 -2.13 -19.10
N PRO A 129 -1.33 -1.21 -18.28
CA PRO A 129 -0.65 -1.62 -17.07
C PRO A 129 -1.55 -2.36 -16.07
N GLY A 130 -2.87 -2.35 -16.27
CA GLY A 130 -3.83 -2.89 -15.33
C GLY A 130 -4.03 -1.97 -14.11
N ARG A 131 -5.16 -2.13 -13.43
CA ARG A 131 -5.50 -1.34 -12.24
C ARG A 131 -5.83 -2.28 -11.08
N LEU A 132 -5.45 -1.89 -9.87
CA LEU A 132 -5.81 -2.65 -8.68
C LEU A 132 -7.33 -2.72 -8.47
N PRO A 133 -7.85 -3.85 -7.94
CA PRO A 133 -9.24 -3.94 -7.48
C PRO A 133 -9.59 -2.85 -6.47
N GLU A 134 -10.86 -2.43 -6.43
CA GLU A 134 -11.31 -1.38 -5.50
C GLU A 134 -10.95 -1.68 -4.05
N ARG A 135 -11.10 -2.94 -3.61
CA ARG A 135 -10.72 -3.39 -2.26
C ARG A 135 -9.29 -3.01 -1.92
N ASP A 136 -8.35 -3.27 -2.83
CA ASP A 136 -6.93 -3.06 -2.57
C ASP A 136 -6.58 -1.57 -2.67
N ARG A 137 -7.20 -0.82 -3.59
CA ARG A 137 -7.07 0.65 -3.65
C ARG A 137 -7.62 1.32 -2.40
N ARG A 138 -8.77 0.86 -1.87
CA ARG A 138 -9.36 1.34 -0.61
C ARG A 138 -8.42 1.09 0.56
N ARG A 139 -7.85 -0.11 0.68
CA ARG A 139 -6.83 -0.43 1.70
C ARG A 139 -5.61 0.49 1.59
N ILE A 140 -5.08 0.68 0.39
CA ILE A 140 -3.94 1.57 0.14
C ILE A 140 -4.28 3.02 0.53
N SER A 141 -5.47 3.49 0.21
CA SER A 141 -5.92 4.83 0.61
C SER A 141 -6.09 4.97 2.13
N SER A 142 -6.59 3.94 2.82
CA SER A 142 -6.65 3.90 4.30
C SER A 142 -5.24 3.98 4.91
N ALA A 143 -4.27 3.30 4.31
CA ALA A 143 -2.89 3.31 4.79
C ALA A 143 -2.24 4.71 4.75
N LEU A 144 -2.69 5.62 3.86
CA LEU A 144 -2.27 7.02 3.90
C LEU A 144 -2.84 7.75 5.12
N VAL A 145 -4.11 7.51 5.46
CA VAL A 145 -4.75 8.11 6.64
C VAL A 145 -4.01 7.67 7.91
N GLU A 146 -3.77 6.37 8.06
CA GLU A 146 -3.03 5.80 9.19
C GLU A 146 -1.60 6.39 9.30
N TYR A 147 -0.92 6.58 8.17
CA TYR A 147 0.41 7.17 8.17
C TYR A 147 0.39 8.67 8.50
N ALA A 148 -0.58 9.41 7.96
CA ALA A 148 -0.75 10.82 8.26
C ALA A 148 -1.10 11.06 9.73
N ASP A 149 -1.89 10.18 10.34
CA ASP A 149 -2.17 10.22 11.79
C ASP A 149 -0.90 9.94 12.61
N LEU A 150 -0.08 8.97 12.17
CA LEU A 150 1.13 8.57 12.89
C LEU A 150 2.24 9.63 12.87
N VAL A 151 2.51 10.26 11.71
CA VAL A 151 3.69 11.14 11.53
C VAL A 151 3.37 12.54 11.00
N GLY A 152 2.14 12.77 10.56
CA GLY A 152 1.74 14.02 9.90
C GLY A 152 1.22 15.08 10.87
N THR A 153 0.92 16.24 10.30
CA THR A 153 0.19 17.32 10.97
C THR A 153 -1.32 17.06 10.92
N GLY A 154 -2.09 17.70 11.81
CA GLY A 154 -3.55 17.61 11.78
C GLY A 154 -4.18 18.07 10.45
N ALA A 155 -3.53 19.00 9.75
CA ALA A 155 -3.95 19.42 8.40
C ALA A 155 -3.74 18.29 7.37
N GLU A 156 -2.59 17.62 7.41
CA GLU A 156 -2.29 16.49 6.50
C GLU A 156 -3.17 15.27 6.75
N LEU A 157 -3.50 14.99 8.01
CA LEU A 157 -4.47 13.96 8.39
C LEU A 157 -5.87 14.30 7.84
N ALA A 158 -6.36 15.51 8.12
CA ALA A 158 -7.68 15.92 7.64
C ALA A 158 -7.78 15.94 6.10
N ASP A 159 -6.69 16.30 5.41
CA ASP A 159 -6.58 16.16 3.95
C ASP A 159 -6.65 14.70 3.50
N ALA A 160 -5.92 13.79 4.16
CA ALA A 160 -5.92 12.37 3.84
C ALA A 160 -7.30 11.73 4.05
N GLU A 161 -7.99 12.06 5.13
CA GLU A 161 -9.36 11.59 5.42
C GLU A 161 -10.35 12.07 4.37
N ARG A 162 -10.35 13.37 4.04
CA ARG A 162 -11.19 13.93 2.96
C ARG A 162 -10.91 13.26 1.62
N ALA A 163 -9.64 13.02 1.32
CA ALA A 163 -9.19 12.32 0.13
C ALA A 163 -9.69 10.88 0.08
N HIS A 164 -9.67 10.15 1.21
CA HIS A 164 -10.18 8.79 1.31
C HIS A 164 -11.69 8.74 1.12
N GLU A 165 -12.45 9.54 1.88
CA GLU A 165 -13.91 9.58 1.84
C GLU A 165 -14.43 9.96 0.44
N ARG A 166 -13.77 10.90 -0.24
CA ARG A 166 -14.12 11.28 -1.62
C ARG A 166 -13.99 10.11 -2.60
N ARG A 167 -12.97 9.26 -2.44
CA ARG A 167 -12.71 8.13 -3.34
C ARG A 167 -13.54 6.90 -3.00
N PHE A 168 -13.80 6.70 -1.71
CA PHE A 168 -14.37 5.48 -1.17
C PHE A 168 -15.45 5.79 -0.13
N PRO A 169 -16.52 6.51 -0.51
CA PRO A 169 -17.53 6.94 0.43
C PRO A 169 -18.11 5.75 1.18
N ALA A 170 -18.43 5.94 2.47
CA ALA A 170 -19.15 4.94 3.22
C ALA A 170 -20.45 4.62 2.48
N ARG A 171 -20.78 3.33 2.30
CA ARG A 171 -22.10 2.97 1.78
C ARG A 171 -23.13 3.59 2.71
N ALA A 172 -24.01 4.43 2.16
CA ALA A 172 -25.14 4.95 2.91
C ALA A 172 -25.83 3.74 3.56
N VAL A 173 -26.05 3.81 4.86
CA VAL A 173 -26.88 2.85 5.58
C VAL A 173 -28.31 3.04 5.06
N GLY A 174 -28.61 2.40 3.93
CA GLY A 174 -29.90 2.42 3.27
C GLY A 174 -30.61 1.10 3.55
N ASP A 175 -31.59 1.18 4.45
CA ASP A 175 -32.76 0.33 4.53
C ASP A 175 -32.52 -1.19 4.76
N GLY A 176 -31.86 -1.51 5.88
CA GLY A 176 -31.96 -2.82 6.50
C GLY A 176 -33.24 -2.88 7.33
N GLY A 177 -34.29 -3.46 6.76
CA GLY A 177 -35.64 -3.53 7.33
C GLY A 177 -35.71 -3.98 8.79
N SER A 178 -36.80 -3.52 9.42
CA SER A 178 -37.28 -3.95 10.74
C SER A 178 -36.99 -5.43 11.02
N LEU A 179 -35.90 -5.69 11.73
CA LEU A 179 -35.69 -6.95 12.43
C LEU A 179 -36.41 -6.81 13.76
N GLY A 180 -37.51 -7.54 13.86
CA GLY A 180 -38.44 -7.49 14.97
C GLY A 180 -37.78 -7.62 16.34
N ASP A 181 -38.45 -6.96 17.28
CA ASP A 181 -38.42 -7.23 18.70
C ASP A 181 -38.27 -8.73 19.00
N ALA A 182 -37.07 -9.14 19.41
CA ALA A 182 -36.85 -10.42 20.08
C ALA A 182 -35.51 -10.44 20.82
N GLY A 183 -35.57 -10.01 22.09
CA GLY A 183 -34.75 -10.61 23.13
C GLY A 183 -33.47 -9.86 23.48
N GLY A 184 -33.53 -9.14 24.60
CA GLY A 184 -32.36 -8.69 25.35
C GLY A 184 -31.40 -9.84 25.62
N ARG A 185 -30.33 -9.92 24.82
CA ARG A 185 -29.15 -10.73 25.12
C ARG A 185 -28.00 -9.78 25.42
N LYS A 186 -27.64 -9.78 26.71
CA LYS A 186 -26.47 -9.16 27.35
C LYS A 186 -25.46 -8.60 26.36
N ARG A 187 -25.45 -7.27 26.20
CA ARG A 187 -24.30 -6.54 25.65
C ARG A 187 -23.07 -6.99 26.44
N SER A 188 -22.10 -7.61 25.77
CA SER A 188 -20.95 -8.21 26.43
C SER A 188 -20.10 -7.10 27.07
N ALA A 189 -19.52 -7.36 28.24
CA ALA A 189 -18.68 -6.40 28.97
C ALA A 189 -17.48 -5.89 28.14
N ALA A 190 -17.05 -6.65 27.12
CA ALA A 190 -16.00 -6.21 26.20
C ALA A 190 -16.48 -5.04 25.31
N VAL A 191 -17.74 -5.04 24.88
CA VAL A 191 -18.31 -3.93 24.08
C VAL A 191 -18.44 -2.67 24.94
N ALA A 192 -18.90 -2.82 26.19
CA ALA A 192 -18.98 -1.71 27.13
C ALA A 192 -17.59 -1.12 27.48
N GLY A 193 -16.55 -1.96 27.57
CA GLY A 193 -15.18 -1.50 27.78
C GLY A 193 -14.59 -0.74 26.58
N VAL A 194 -14.97 -1.09 25.35
CA VAL A 194 -14.57 -0.38 24.13
C VAL A 194 -15.29 0.96 23.99
N GLU A 195 -16.59 1.01 24.32
CA GLU A 195 -17.39 2.25 24.34
C GLU A 195 -16.85 3.26 25.37
N ASP A 196 -16.42 2.79 26.55
CA ASP A 196 -15.82 3.63 27.61
C ASP A 196 -14.48 4.23 27.18
N VAL A 197 -13.64 3.43 26.50
CA VAL A 197 -12.38 3.90 25.91
C VAL A 197 -12.64 4.92 24.80
N ALA A 198 -13.57 4.64 23.88
CA ALA A 198 -13.93 5.57 22.80
C ALA A 198 -14.46 6.92 23.34
N ALA A 199 -15.32 6.88 24.36
CA ALA A 199 -15.83 8.08 25.02
C ALA A 199 -14.73 8.87 25.75
N HIS A 200 -13.81 8.16 26.44
CA HIS A 200 -12.66 8.77 27.10
C HIS A 200 -11.76 9.51 26.09
N HIS A 201 -11.44 8.87 24.97
CA HIS A 201 -10.66 9.50 23.91
C HIS A 201 -11.44 10.66 23.28
N ALA A 202 -12.73 10.51 22.98
CA ALA A 202 -13.55 11.59 22.43
C ALA A 202 -13.54 12.86 23.30
N ALA A 203 -13.66 12.69 24.62
CA ALA A 203 -13.56 13.79 25.57
C ALA A 203 -12.16 14.44 25.55
N TYR A 204 -11.09 13.63 25.50
CA TYR A 204 -9.72 14.10 25.41
C TYR A 204 -9.45 14.95 24.16
N TYR A 205 -9.92 14.50 22.99
CA TYR A 205 -9.77 15.23 21.73
C TYR A 205 -10.62 16.52 21.71
N ALA A 206 -11.86 16.46 22.20
CA ALA A 206 -12.75 17.61 22.24
C ALA A 206 -12.18 18.78 23.08
N GLN A 207 -11.52 18.46 24.21
CA GLN A 207 -10.82 19.46 25.03
C GLN A 207 -9.67 20.18 24.29
N ARG A 208 -9.14 19.56 23.24
CA ARG A 208 -8.06 20.09 22.40
C ARG A 208 -8.56 20.66 21.07
N GLY A 209 -9.88 20.83 20.93
CA GLY A 209 -10.51 21.38 19.73
C GLY A 209 -10.51 20.42 18.54
N TYR A 210 -10.35 19.12 18.76
CA TYR A 210 -10.37 18.09 17.73
C TYR A 210 -11.58 17.18 17.91
N GLN A 211 -12.26 16.82 16.82
CA GLN A 211 -13.38 15.89 16.87
C GLN A 211 -12.92 14.58 16.24
N LEU A 212 -12.94 13.48 17.01
CA LEU A 212 -12.58 12.16 16.47
C LEU A 212 -13.46 11.83 15.24
N PRO A 213 -12.92 11.16 14.21
CA PRO A 213 -13.71 10.68 13.07
C PRO A 213 -14.79 9.68 13.50
N ALA A 214 -15.97 9.74 12.86
CA ALA A 214 -17.14 8.92 13.20
C ALA A 214 -16.88 7.40 13.22
N GLN A 215 -15.92 6.93 12.41
CA GLN A 215 -15.50 5.53 12.32
C GLN A 215 -14.92 4.94 13.62
N TYR A 216 -14.50 5.79 14.58
CA TYR A 216 -13.99 5.35 15.89
C TYR A 216 -15.06 5.28 16.98
N TYR A 217 -16.28 5.79 16.73
CA TYR A 217 -17.38 5.76 17.70
C TYR A 217 -18.28 4.53 17.56
N HIS A 218 -18.15 3.78 16.46
CA HIS A 218 -19.01 2.65 16.13
C HIS A 218 -18.18 1.44 15.69
N GLN A 219 -17.75 0.63 16.65
CA GLN A 219 -17.35 -0.77 16.45
C GLN A 219 -18.13 -1.68 17.39
#